data_AF-A0A7J3MKU1-F1
#
_entry.id   AF-A0A7J3MKU1-F1
#
_cell.length_a   1.000
_cell.length_b   1.000
_cell.length_c   1.000
_cell.angle_alpha   90.00
_cell.angle_beta   90.00
_cell.angle_gamma   90.00
#
_symmetry.space_group_name_H-M   'P 1'
#
loop_
_entity.id
_entity.type
_entity.pdbx_description
1 polymer ?
#
loop_
_entity_poly.entity_id
_entity_poly.type
_entity_poly.pdbx_seq_one_letter_code
_entity_poly.pdbx_strand_id
1 'polypeptide(L)'
;MKDVQLMEVGYNLVEIKLIGKEFEEIEDKISIIEFLRRLRRRQTINKKIAVTGLEEALSAGEEIARYIRKILVDSTSMLRAHIIQFPINGELILNREPKIKYKAKEVSLTPLFGNRIKPKTIGFFHSPPNI
;
A
#
# COMPACT_ATOMS: atom_id res chain seq x y z
N MET A 1 20.17 15.94 11.46
CA MET A 1 19.40 14.79 10.93
C MET A 1 18.52 15.33 9.83
N LYS A 2 18.44 14.66 8.67
CA LYS A 2 17.39 15.01 7.70
C LYS A 2 16.05 14.66 8.33
N ASP A 3 15.11 15.59 8.33
CA ASP A 3 13.73 15.30 8.73
C ASP A 3 13.16 14.28 7.74
N VAL A 4 12.66 13.17 8.25
CA VAL A 4 11.99 12.14 7.44
C VAL A 4 10.59 12.63 7.07
N GLN A 5 10.16 12.36 5.84
CA GLN A 5 8.82 12.69 5.38
C GLN A 5 7.79 11.77 6.04
N LEU A 6 6.75 12.38 6.62
CA LEU A 6 5.64 11.67 7.24
C LEU A 6 4.67 11.10 6.20
N MET A 7 4.03 9.99 6.53
CA MET A 7 3.00 9.37 5.70
C MET A 7 1.69 10.15 5.78
N GLU A 8 0.92 10.12 4.69
CA GLU A 8 -0.39 10.75 4.60
C GLU A 8 -1.52 9.76 4.97
N VAL A 9 -2.70 10.28 5.34
CA VAL A 9 -3.90 9.44 5.49
C VAL A 9 -4.21 8.74 4.17
N GLY A 10 -4.54 7.44 4.24
CA GLY A 10 -4.74 6.57 3.10
C GLY A 10 -3.63 5.53 2.94
N TYR A 11 -3.37 5.17 1.70
CA TYR A 11 -2.47 4.10 1.32
C TYR A 11 -1.17 4.70 0.78
N ASN A 12 -0.07 4.43 1.46
CA ASN A 12 1.26 4.94 1.16
C ASN A 12 2.13 3.78 0.71
N LEU A 13 2.44 3.67 -0.58
CA LEU A 13 3.33 2.64 -1.11
C LEU A 13 4.73 3.24 -1.18
N VAL A 14 5.66 2.68 -0.43
CA VAL A 14 7.02 3.22 -0.30
C VAL A 14 8.04 2.11 -0.55
N GLU A 15 9.02 2.37 -1.41
CA GLU A 15 10.13 1.44 -1.60
C GLU A 15 10.92 1.26 -0.30
N ILE A 16 11.14 0.01 0.10
CA ILE A 16 11.72 -0.31 1.42
C ILE A 16 13.08 0.36 1.68
N LYS A 17 13.88 0.58 0.63
CA LYS A 17 15.20 1.23 0.72
C LYS A 17 15.15 2.70 1.18
N LEU A 18 13.98 3.35 1.09
CA LEU A 18 13.76 4.75 1.45
C LEU A 18 13.14 4.91 2.84
N ILE A 19 12.55 3.84 3.39
CA ILE A 19 11.98 3.82 4.74
C ILE A 19 13.11 3.93 5.79
N GLY A 20 12.90 4.76 6.81
CA GLY A 20 13.88 5.07 7.84
C GLY A 20 15.00 6.03 7.40
N LYS A 21 15.01 6.44 6.12
CA LYS A 21 16.01 7.37 5.56
C LYS A 21 15.39 8.65 5.05
N GLU A 22 14.41 8.52 4.17
CA GLU A 22 13.68 9.63 3.55
C GLU A 22 12.23 9.67 4.02
N PHE A 23 11.69 8.51 4.36
CA PHE A 23 10.32 8.33 4.84
C PHE A 23 10.30 7.71 6.22
N GLU A 24 9.31 8.09 7.03
CA GLU A 24 9.13 7.47 8.34
C GLU A 24 8.90 5.95 8.25
N GLU A 25 9.38 5.23 9.26
CA GLU A 25 9.08 3.81 9.45
C GLU A 25 7.90 3.66 10.41
N ILE A 26 6.89 2.88 10.01
CA ILE A 26 5.82 2.47 10.92
C ILE A 26 6.22 1.15 11.58
N GLU A 27 6.40 1.18 12.91
CA GLU A 27 6.83 0.01 13.70
C GLU A 27 5.77 -1.10 13.76
N ASP A 28 4.50 -0.73 13.91
CA ASP A 28 3.38 -1.66 13.93
C ASP A 28 3.20 -2.31 12.56
N LYS A 29 3.60 -3.58 12.45
CA LYS A 29 3.62 -4.34 11.19
C LYS A 29 2.67 -5.53 11.24
N ILE A 30 1.92 -5.74 10.17
CA ILE A 30 1.12 -6.95 9.94
C ILE A 30 1.24 -7.40 8.48
N SER A 31 1.00 -8.69 8.22
CA SER A 31 0.95 -9.17 6.83
C SER A 31 -0.32 -8.71 6.13
N ILE A 32 -0.28 -8.62 4.79
CA ILE A 32 -1.46 -8.34 3.96
C ILE A 32 -2.60 -9.34 4.23
N ILE A 33 -2.28 -10.62 4.45
CA ILE A 33 -3.29 -11.65 4.75
C ILE A 33 -3.99 -11.36 6.08
N GLU A 34 -3.23 -11.05 7.13
CA GLU A 34 -3.77 -10.73 8.45
C GLU A 34 -4.56 -9.42 8.42
N PHE A 35 -4.05 -8.40 7.71
CA PHE A 35 -4.74 -7.13 7.51
C PHE A 35 -6.11 -7.35 6.90
N LEU A 36 -6.19 -8.02 5.74
CA LEU A 36 -7.45 -8.30 5.06
C LEU A 36 -8.39 -9.16 5.91
N ARG A 37 -7.85 -10.11 6.68
CA ARG A 37 -8.64 -10.91 7.63
C ARG A 37 -9.28 -10.04 8.71
N ARG A 38 -8.54 -9.09 9.29
CA ARG A 38 -9.06 -8.15 10.29
C ARG A 38 -10.13 -7.23 9.70
N LEU A 39 -9.90 -6.69 8.50
CA LEU A 39 -10.87 -5.87 7.77
C LEU A 39 -12.19 -6.62 7.57
N ARG A 40 -12.15 -7.84 7.04
CA ARG A 40 -13.34 -8.67 6.83
C ARG A 40 -14.11 -9.00 8.10
N ARG A 41 -13.40 -9.16 9.23
CA ARG A 41 -14.00 -9.42 10.55
C ARG A 41 -14.38 -8.15 11.31
N ARG A 42 -14.21 -6.97 10.71
CA ARG A 42 -14.41 -5.65 11.35
C ARG A 42 -13.64 -5.50 12.66
N GLN A 43 -12.46 -6.11 12.74
CA GLN A 43 -11.57 -5.98 13.88
C GLN A 43 -10.86 -4.63 13.84
N THR A 44 -10.57 -4.08 15.01
CA THR A 44 -9.81 -2.83 15.11
C THR A 44 -8.39 -3.03 14.55
N ILE A 45 -7.91 -1.99 13.90
CA ILE A 45 -6.54 -1.87 13.41
C ILE A 45 -5.97 -0.55 13.91
N ASN A 46 -4.66 -0.52 14.15
CA ASN A 46 -3.99 0.68 14.61
C ASN A 46 -4.12 1.78 13.55
N LYS A 47 -4.30 3.03 13.99
CA LYS A 47 -4.48 4.19 13.08
C LYS A 47 -3.32 4.35 12.12
N LYS A 48 -2.12 3.96 12.53
CA LYS A 48 -0.89 3.98 11.73
C LYS A 48 -0.35 2.56 11.72
N ILE A 49 -0.24 1.95 10.53
CA ILE A 49 0.15 0.54 10.41
C ILE A 49 0.91 0.28 9.11
N ALA A 50 1.95 -0.55 9.18
CA ALA A 50 2.64 -1.09 8.03
C ALA A 50 2.05 -2.46 7.65
N VAL A 51 1.75 -2.64 6.37
CA VAL A 51 1.19 -3.87 5.81
C VAL A 51 2.17 -4.46 4.81
N THR A 52 2.72 -5.62 5.13
CA THR A 52 3.79 -6.25 4.35
C THR A 52 3.29 -7.31 3.39
N GLY A 53 4.03 -7.55 2.30
CA GLY A 53 3.77 -8.62 1.34
C GLY A 53 2.70 -8.30 0.30
N LEU A 54 2.40 -7.02 0.07
CA LEU A 54 1.44 -6.60 -0.95
C LEU A 54 1.90 -7.06 -2.35
N GLU A 55 3.16 -6.86 -2.68
CA GLU A 55 3.79 -7.25 -3.94
C GLU A 55 3.72 -8.77 -4.20
N GLU A 56 3.92 -9.59 -3.16
CA GLU A 56 3.78 -11.04 -3.23
C GLU A 56 2.33 -11.41 -3.53
N ALA A 57 1.36 -10.82 -2.82
CA ALA A 57 -0.06 -11.07 -3.04
C ALA A 57 -0.52 -10.64 -4.44
N LEU A 58 -0.10 -9.46 -4.92
CA LEU A 58 -0.48 -8.98 -6.24
C LEU A 58 0.20 -9.77 -7.37
N SER A 59 1.37 -10.36 -7.12
CA SER A 59 2.07 -11.20 -8.11
C SER A 59 1.33 -12.50 -8.46
N ALA A 60 0.36 -12.91 -7.64
CA ALA A 60 -0.47 -14.08 -7.88
C ALA A 60 -1.51 -13.88 -9.00
N GLY A 61 -1.82 -12.63 -9.38
CA GLY A 61 -2.66 -12.32 -10.54
C GLY A 61 -3.65 -11.18 -10.29
N GLU A 62 -4.25 -10.68 -11.39
CA GLU A 62 -5.17 -9.55 -11.35
C GLU A 62 -6.44 -9.82 -10.53
N GLU A 63 -6.94 -11.07 -10.52
CA GLU A 63 -8.10 -11.46 -9.72
C GLU A 63 -7.87 -11.23 -8.22
N ILE A 64 -6.65 -11.49 -7.75
CA ILE A 64 -6.25 -11.23 -6.36
C ILE A 64 -6.24 -9.72 -6.08
N ALA A 65 -5.73 -8.92 -7.00
CA ALA A 65 -5.76 -7.46 -6.87
C ALA A 65 -7.19 -6.91 -6.77
N ARG A 66 -8.12 -7.40 -7.61
CA ARG A 66 -9.55 -7.03 -7.55
C ARG A 66 -10.22 -7.51 -6.26
N TYR A 67 -9.85 -8.70 -5.77
CA TYR A 67 -10.34 -9.23 -4.49
C TYR A 67 -9.89 -8.36 -3.31
N ILE A 68 -8.62 -7.97 -3.27
CA ILE A 68 -8.08 -7.05 -2.26
C ILE A 68 -8.82 -5.72 -2.33
N ARG A 69 -8.99 -5.14 -3.54
CA ARG A 69 -9.73 -3.89 -3.73
C ARG A 69 -11.13 -3.95 -3.14
N LYS A 70 -11.87 -5.02 -3.39
CA LYS A 70 -13.23 -5.20 -2.86
C LYS A 70 -13.24 -5.07 -1.33
N ILE A 71 -12.32 -5.74 -0.64
CA ILE A 71 -12.21 -5.67 0.83
C ILE A 71 -11.88 -4.25 1.30
N LEU A 72 -10.95 -3.57 0.62
CA LEU A 72 -10.57 -2.19 0.97
C LEU A 72 -11.74 -1.21 0.79
N VAL A 73 -12.46 -1.31 -0.34
CA VAL A 73 -13.65 -0.52 -0.64
C VAL A 73 -14.73 -0.74 0.42
N ASP A 74 -15.05 -2.00 0.73
CA ASP A 74 -16.04 -2.37 1.75
C ASP A 74 -15.64 -1.86 3.15
N SER A 75 -14.35 -1.63 3.38
CA SER A 75 -13.79 -1.16 4.65
C SER A 75 -13.49 0.34 4.70
N THR A 76 -13.81 1.11 3.65
CA THR A 76 -13.45 2.53 3.50
C THR A 76 -13.89 3.39 4.70
N SER A 77 -15.08 3.14 5.26
CA SER A 77 -15.58 3.88 6.42
C SER A 77 -14.70 3.68 7.65
N MET A 78 -14.21 2.46 7.87
CA MET A 78 -13.31 2.12 8.96
C MET A 78 -11.92 2.71 8.74
N LEU A 79 -11.45 2.75 7.48
CA LEU A 79 -10.09 3.18 7.11
C LEU A 79 -9.92 4.68 6.88
N ARG A 80 -10.99 5.48 6.98
CA ARG A 80 -11.01 6.89 6.55
C ARG A 80 -9.94 7.77 7.21
N ALA A 81 -9.53 7.45 8.43
CA ALA A 81 -8.54 8.22 9.20
C ALA A 81 -7.22 7.45 9.42
N HIS A 82 -7.01 6.35 8.69
CA HIS A 82 -5.85 5.49 8.85
C HIS A 82 -4.72 5.88 7.91
N ILE A 83 -3.50 5.74 8.40
CA ILE A 83 -2.25 5.83 7.66
C ILE A 83 -1.76 4.40 7.48
N ILE A 84 -1.86 3.89 6.26
CA ILE A 84 -1.44 2.53 5.91
C ILE A 84 -0.19 2.66 5.06
N GLN A 85 0.94 2.17 5.55
CA GLN A 85 2.17 2.08 4.78
C GLN A 85 2.27 0.67 4.19
N PHE A 86 2.52 0.56 2.89
CA PHE A 86 2.89 -0.66 2.21
C PHE A 86 4.38 -0.57 1.86
N PRO A 87 5.28 -1.18 2.65
CA PRO A 87 6.67 -1.33 2.28
C PRO A 87 6.78 -2.23 1.06
N ILE A 88 7.31 -1.70 -0.04
CA ILE A 88 7.44 -2.41 -1.31
C ILE A 88 8.87 -2.97 -1.40
N ASN A 89 9.00 -4.30 -1.41
CA ASN A 89 10.27 -4.98 -1.67
C ASN A 89 10.56 -5.07 -3.18
N GLY A 90 10.61 -3.93 -3.85
CA GLY A 90 10.73 -3.81 -5.30
C GLY A 90 10.84 -2.34 -5.72
N GLU A 91 10.55 -2.06 -6.99
CA GLU A 91 10.59 -0.71 -7.54
C GLU A 91 9.18 -0.24 -7.91
N LEU A 92 8.83 1.00 -7.54
CA LEU A 92 7.62 1.68 -7.97
C LEU A 92 7.89 2.40 -9.27
N ILE A 93 7.16 2.01 -10.32
CA ILE A 93 7.38 2.52 -11.67
C ILE A 93 6.12 3.24 -12.13
N LEU A 94 6.30 4.41 -12.72
CA LEU A 94 5.25 5.13 -13.41
C LEU A 94 5.68 5.39 -14.85
N ASN A 95 5.13 4.61 -15.77
CA ASN A 95 5.28 4.81 -17.20
C ASN A 95 3.92 5.19 -17.83
N ARG A 96 3.20 4.20 -18.39
CA ARG A 96 1.81 4.35 -18.87
C ARG A 96 0.80 4.22 -17.73
N GLU A 97 1.14 3.42 -16.72
CA GLU A 97 0.31 3.20 -15.53
C GLU A 97 1.21 2.94 -14.30
N PRO A 98 0.68 3.11 -13.07
CA PRO A 98 1.42 2.82 -11.85
C PRO A 98 1.60 1.31 -11.66
N LYS A 99 2.85 0.89 -11.42
CA LYS A 99 3.24 -0.54 -11.29
C LYS A 99 4.22 -0.76 -10.16
N ILE A 100 4.29 -2.00 -9.68
CA ILE A 100 5.38 -2.55 -8.89
C ILE A 100 6.20 -3.50 -9.77
N LYS A 101 7.52 -3.31 -9.82
CA LYS A 101 8.44 -4.31 -10.36
C LYS A 101 8.96 -5.18 -9.23
N TYR A 102 8.63 -6.46 -9.26
CA TYR A 102 8.94 -7.45 -8.22
C TYR A 102 9.34 -8.79 -8.83
N LYS A 103 10.47 -9.38 -8.42
CA LYS A 103 10.97 -10.70 -8.88
C LYS A 103 10.85 -10.90 -10.42
N ALA A 104 11.37 -9.95 -11.20
CA ALA A 104 11.33 -9.89 -12.66
C ALA A 104 9.92 -9.76 -13.31
N LYS A 105 8.87 -9.58 -12.52
CA LYS A 105 7.51 -9.29 -13.01
C LYS A 105 7.16 -7.82 -12.79
N GLU A 106 6.38 -7.28 -13.71
CA GLU A 106 5.67 -6.02 -13.49
C GLU A 106 4.22 -6.33 -13.09
N VAL A 107 3.77 -5.70 -12.02
CA VAL A 107 2.42 -5.88 -11.47
C VAL A 107 1.72 -4.52 -11.48
N SER A 108 0.62 -4.42 -12.23
CA SER A 108 -0.18 -3.20 -12.29
C SER A 108 -0.86 -2.93 -10.95
N LEU A 109 -0.82 -1.67 -10.52
CA LEU A 109 -1.55 -1.18 -9.35
C LEU A 109 -2.98 -0.73 -9.71
N THR A 110 -3.28 -0.58 -11.01
CA THR A 110 -4.59 -0.14 -11.52
C THR A 110 -5.75 -1.05 -11.07
N PRO A 111 -5.63 -2.39 -11.06
CA PRO A 111 -6.71 -3.26 -10.58
C PRO A 111 -7.03 -3.06 -9.09
N LEU A 112 -6.05 -2.64 -8.30
CA LEU A 112 -6.19 -2.41 -6.86
C LEU A 112 -6.69 -0.99 -6.55
N PHE A 113 -6.09 0.05 -7.15
CA PHE A 113 -6.34 1.46 -6.80
C PHE A 113 -7.11 2.24 -7.87
N GLY A 114 -7.41 1.64 -9.02
CA GLY A 114 -7.97 2.35 -10.17
C GLY A 114 -7.12 3.54 -10.57
N ASN A 115 -7.76 4.70 -10.76
CA ASN A 115 -7.10 5.97 -11.08
C ASN A 115 -6.79 6.84 -9.84
N ARG A 116 -6.91 6.28 -8.62
CA ARG A 116 -6.78 7.03 -7.37
C ARG A 116 -5.35 7.06 -6.82
N ILE A 117 -4.50 6.14 -7.27
CA ILE A 117 -3.09 6.15 -6.91
C ILE A 117 -2.31 7.14 -7.77
N LYS A 118 -1.44 7.92 -7.13
CA LYS A 118 -0.61 8.94 -7.77
C LYS A 118 0.84 8.86 -7.28
N PRO A 119 1.82 9.13 -8.15
CA PRO A 119 3.19 9.38 -7.69
C PRO A 119 3.22 10.63 -6.80
N LYS A 120 3.93 10.56 -5.69
CA LYS A 120 4.27 11.73 -4.88
C LYS A 120 5.71 12.15 -5.15
N THR A 121 6.62 11.18 -5.14
CA THR A 121 8.02 11.34 -5.55
C THR A 121 8.59 9.99 -5.97
N ILE A 122 9.86 9.94 -6.36
CA ILE A 122 10.56 8.69 -6.72
C ILE A 122 10.49 7.72 -5.54
N GLY A 123 10.01 6.50 -5.81
CA GLY A 123 9.86 5.46 -4.79
C GLY A 123 8.74 5.70 -3.77
N PHE A 124 7.83 6.65 -3.99
CA PHE A 124 6.65 6.87 -3.14
C PHE A 124 5.39 7.19 -3.94
N PHE A 125 4.40 6.29 -3.87
CA PHE A 125 3.04 6.50 -4.40
C PHE A 125 2.03 6.61 -3.27
N HIS A 126 0.97 7.38 -3.49
CA HIS A 126 -0.11 7.58 -2.53
C HIS A 126 -1.48 7.40 -3.19
N SER A 127 -2.42 6.82 -2.44
CA SER A 127 -3.85 6.82 -2.76
C SER A 127 -4.65 7.23 -1.52
N PRO A 128 -5.72 8.03 -1.67
CA PRO A 128 -6.63 8.30 -0.56
C PRO A 128 -7.38 7.01 -0.15
N PRO A 129 -8.03 6.98 1.03
CA PRO A 129 -8.79 5.81 1.50
C PRO A 129 -9.94 5.37 0.58
N ASN A 130 -10.53 6.30 -0.18
CA ASN A 130 -11.65 6.05 -1.09
C ASN A 130 -11.16 5.71 -2.51
N ILE A 131 -11.13 4.41 -2.84
CA ILE A 131 -10.55 3.87 -4.08
C ILE A 131 -11.56 3.21 -5.00
#